data_AF-A0A162YBM5-F1
#
_entry.id   AF-A0A162YBM5-F1
#
_cell.length_a   1.000
_cell.length_b   1.000
_cell.length_c   1.000
_cell.angle_alpha   90.00
_cell.angle_beta   90.00
_cell.angle_gamma   90.00
#
_symmetry.space_group_name_H-M   'P 1'
#
loop_
_entity.id
_entity.type
_entity.pdbx_description
1 polymer ?
#
loop_
_entity_poly.entity_id
_entity_poly.type
_entity_poly.pdbx_seq_one_letter_code
_entity_poly.pdbx_strand_id
1 'polypeptide(L)'
;MPTSPSSAISMWVCLLLAVALIALRIGLRLWRKQRLIRGDYWCLLAAVITITRLAANYFLLIYGSIRILSTEHRLQLHLEPEFGSSASEVVIGSKLVLVTRTLLTCLLWCLKMAVFDLLARIIAKMPYERVHVYGLWTVLSLTFVASVVTVFIGCRPFELHWQIYPDPGNCVIGNIWLITYEMSNIVTDLLLMALPFTLICSVTISTTQRLRVLFLFSIGIFLIAISIVRIVKGKGSRVQSSHTVWASLEVLLAVVVAVAPTIYALAHGRQEDSSVDRTHLSEYPRGRTFSEDTAPGNKYTGSAWTEMHDDTLNRLHSTSSQREPIEPTPTEDQHTKTNKENSLLSKLTRLPVVMPASTHPTPRLTLLDQTFWEVLPANYDKIKQRWGKIATLHDEISFALLPSEISGALTSLKAELKMLEKDVEEYRVIARGIDITDVAEIYVVAGKSRQRALQIAKADFEDVEASLGMIENSTKEVRAELAYSFDRFACNARAAEAT
;
A
#
# COMPACT_ATOMS: atom_id res chain seq x y z
N MET A 1 -9.50 -15.44 22.59
CA MET A 1 -9.07 -14.09 22.15
C MET A 1 -10.00 -13.59 21.06
N PRO A 2 -10.54 -12.36 21.09
CA PRO A 2 -11.26 -11.79 19.96
C PRO A 2 -10.29 -11.09 19.01
N THR A 3 -10.21 -11.55 17.76
CA THR A 3 -9.83 -10.66 16.66
C THR A 3 -10.99 -9.71 16.40
N SER A 4 -10.74 -8.45 16.03
CA SER A 4 -11.84 -7.60 15.57
C SER A 4 -12.45 -8.23 14.31
N PRO A 5 -13.77 -8.47 14.25
CA PRO A 5 -14.37 -9.26 13.15
C PRO A 5 -14.13 -8.61 11.78
N SER A 6 -14.04 -7.27 11.74
CA SER A 6 -13.63 -6.49 10.56
C SER A 6 -12.27 -6.91 9.99
N SER A 7 -11.28 -7.23 10.84
CA SER A 7 -9.95 -7.67 10.38
C SER A 7 -9.99 -9.04 9.69
N ALA A 8 -10.79 -9.97 10.22
CA ALA A 8 -11.02 -11.25 9.58
C ALA A 8 -11.77 -11.07 8.25
N ILE A 9 -12.92 -10.38 8.26
CA ILE A 9 -13.76 -10.15 7.07
C ILE A 9 -12.97 -9.51 5.93
N SER A 10 -12.14 -8.49 6.21
CA SER A 10 -11.24 -7.87 5.23
C SER A 10 -10.30 -8.88 4.57
N MET A 11 -9.69 -9.78 5.34
CA MET A 11 -8.82 -10.84 4.83
C MET A 11 -9.57 -11.81 3.89
N TRP A 12 -10.79 -12.23 4.26
CA TRP A 12 -11.62 -13.10 3.40
C TRP A 12 -11.99 -12.41 2.08
N VAL A 13 -12.48 -11.18 2.15
CA VAL A 13 -12.89 -10.40 0.95
C VAL A 13 -11.72 -10.21 -0.01
N CYS A 14 -10.52 -9.86 0.47
CA CYS A 14 -9.35 -9.67 -0.38
C CYS A 14 -8.95 -10.96 -1.12
N LEU A 15 -8.99 -12.11 -0.45
CA LEU A 15 -8.56 -13.40 -1.03
C LEU A 15 -9.63 -13.99 -1.96
N LEU A 16 -10.91 -13.83 -1.65
CA LEU A 16 -12.00 -14.21 -2.55
C LEU A 16 -11.99 -13.35 -3.82
N LEU A 17 -11.77 -12.03 -3.70
CA LEU A 17 -11.64 -11.14 -4.86
C LEU A 17 -10.40 -11.49 -5.71
N ALA A 18 -9.28 -11.83 -5.09
CA ALA A 18 -8.09 -12.30 -5.80
C ALA A 18 -8.36 -13.59 -6.61
N VAL A 19 -9.05 -14.58 -6.03
CA VAL A 19 -9.46 -15.80 -6.75
C VAL A 19 -10.45 -15.46 -7.88
N ALA A 20 -11.41 -14.56 -7.64
CA ALA A 20 -12.39 -14.14 -8.65
C ALA A 20 -11.72 -13.44 -9.87
N LEU A 21 -10.71 -12.60 -9.64
CA LEU A 21 -9.94 -11.96 -10.73
C LEU A 21 -9.16 -12.97 -11.57
N ILE A 22 -8.56 -13.99 -10.95
CA ILE A 22 -7.90 -15.08 -11.68
C ILE A 22 -8.92 -15.93 -12.46
N ALA A 23 -10.07 -16.25 -11.85
CA ALA A 23 -11.14 -16.97 -12.52
C ALA A 23 -11.70 -16.19 -13.71
N LEU A 24 -11.86 -14.87 -13.59
CA LEU A 24 -12.29 -13.98 -14.67
C LEU A 24 -11.29 -13.97 -15.84
N ARG A 25 -9.97 -13.90 -15.56
CA ARG A 25 -8.92 -14.03 -16.60
C ARG A 25 -9.05 -15.33 -17.39
N ILE A 26 -9.20 -16.45 -16.68
CA ILE A 26 -9.27 -17.78 -17.30
C ILE A 26 -10.59 -17.93 -18.08
N GLY A 27 -11.71 -17.49 -17.49
CA GLY A 27 -13.03 -17.48 -18.12
C GLY A 27 -13.08 -16.67 -19.41
N LEU A 28 -12.50 -15.46 -19.44
CA LEU A 28 -12.41 -14.62 -20.64
C LEU A 28 -11.57 -15.27 -21.76
N ARG A 29 -10.51 -16.01 -21.42
CA ARG A 29 -9.72 -16.78 -22.40
C ARG A 29 -10.50 -17.96 -22.98
N LEU A 30 -11.17 -18.72 -22.12
CA LEU A 30 -11.99 -19.87 -22.53
C LEU A 30 -13.21 -19.43 -23.37
N TRP A 31 -13.87 -18.33 -22.99
CA TRP A 31 -14.98 -17.75 -23.75
C TRP A 31 -14.54 -17.32 -25.16
N ARG A 32 -13.36 -16.70 -25.29
CA ARG A 32 -12.70 -16.38 -26.57
C ARG A 32 -12.02 -17.57 -27.25
N LYS A 33 -12.22 -18.81 -26.76
CA LYS A 33 -11.65 -20.07 -27.28
C LYS A 33 -10.11 -20.07 -27.42
N GLN A 34 -9.40 -19.20 -26.70
CA GLN A 34 -7.96 -19.07 -26.79
C GLN A 34 -7.25 -20.23 -26.04
N ARG A 35 -6.11 -20.67 -26.57
CA ARG A 35 -5.26 -21.67 -25.90
C ARG A 35 -4.67 -21.08 -24.62
N LEU A 36 -4.60 -21.89 -23.57
CA LEU A 36 -3.95 -21.50 -22.31
C LEU A 36 -2.44 -21.29 -22.53
N ILE A 37 -1.93 -20.20 -21.99
CA ILE A 37 -0.52 -19.80 -22.06
C ILE A 37 0.17 -20.21 -20.74
N ARG A 38 1.51 -20.38 -20.75
CA ARG A 38 2.30 -20.74 -19.55
C ARG A 38 1.99 -19.83 -18.35
N GLY A 39 1.88 -18.51 -18.56
CA GLY A 39 1.44 -17.56 -17.53
C GLY A 39 0.05 -17.84 -16.94
N ASP A 40 -0.88 -18.46 -17.67
CA ASP A 40 -2.21 -18.83 -17.14
C ASP A 40 -2.14 -20.05 -16.22
N TYR A 41 -1.25 -21.01 -16.48
CA TYR A 41 -0.99 -22.13 -15.55
C TYR A 41 -0.35 -21.64 -14.24
N TRP A 42 0.53 -20.64 -14.30
CA TRP A 42 1.05 -19.96 -13.10
C TRP A 42 -0.07 -19.23 -12.33
N CYS A 43 -1.01 -18.57 -13.01
CA CYS A 43 -2.19 -17.99 -12.36
C CYS A 43 -3.12 -19.07 -11.75
N LEU A 44 -3.34 -20.19 -12.43
CA LEU A 44 -4.16 -21.30 -11.89
C LEU A 44 -3.52 -21.89 -10.62
N LEU A 45 -2.20 -22.10 -10.63
CA LEU A 45 -1.45 -22.53 -9.45
C LEU A 45 -1.54 -21.48 -8.32
N ALA A 46 -1.45 -20.19 -8.64
CA ALA A 46 -1.66 -19.12 -7.67
C ALA A 46 -3.08 -19.14 -7.07
N ALA A 47 -4.13 -19.42 -7.85
CA ALA A 47 -5.49 -19.56 -7.33
C ALA A 47 -5.62 -20.75 -6.36
N VAL A 48 -5.06 -21.92 -6.70
CA VAL A 48 -5.04 -23.10 -5.81
C VAL A 48 -4.30 -22.77 -4.51
N ILE A 49 -3.11 -22.19 -4.58
CA ILE A 49 -2.33 -21.77 -3.40
C ILE A 49 -3.10 -20.73 -2.56
N THR A 50 -3.85 -19.82 -3.20
CA THR A 50 -4.69 -18.83 -2.50
C THR A 50 -5.80 -19.51 -1.71
N ILE A 51 -6.47 -20.51 -2.28
CA ILE A 51 -7.52 -21.30 -1.60
C ILE A 51 -6.92 -22.12 -0.45
N THR A 52 -5.77 -22.77 -0.64
CA THR A 52 -5.06 -23.48 0.43
C THR A 52 -4.64 -22.52 1.56
N ARG A 53 -4.15 -21.33 1.22
CA ARG A 53 -3.78 -20.27 2.19
C ARG A 53 -5.01 -19.76 2.95
N LEU A 54 -6.17 -19.64 2.29
CA LEU A 54 -7.42 -19.20 2.90
C LEU A 54 -7.86 -20.18 4.00
N ALA A 55 -7.87 -21.49 3.69
CA ALA A 55 -8.15 -22.54 4.67
C ALA A 55 -7.11 -22.58 5.80
N ALA A 56 -5.81 -22.50 5.48
CA ALA A 56 -4.75 -22.50 6.49
C ALA A 56 -4.83 -21.28 7.43
N ASN A 57 -5.19 -20.10 6.91
CA ASN A 57 -5.43 -18.90 7.72
C ASN A 57 -6.64 -19.04 8.65
N TYR A 58 -7.71 -19.73 8.23
CA TYR A 58 -8.89 -19.98 9.07
C TYR A 58 -8.52 -20.80 10.31
N PHE A 59 -7.88 -21.96 10.12
CA PHE A 59 -7.42 -22.81 11.23
C PHE A 59 -6.38 -22.09 12.11
N LEU A 60 -5.48 -21.29 11.52
CA LEU A 60 -4.51 -20.49 12.27
C LEU A 60 -5.17 -19.40 13.12
N LEU A 61 -6.30 -18.83 12.70
CA LEU A 61 -7.05 -17.85 13.49
C LEU A 61 -7.85 -18.50 14.63
N ILE A 62 -8.24 -19.76 14.49
CA ILE A 62 -8.91 -20.55 15.56
C ILE A 62 -7.87 -21.02 16.59
N TYR A 63 -6.84 -21.73 16.15
CA TYR A 63 -5.83 -22.34 17.04
C TYR A 63 -4.78 -21.36 17.59
N GLY A 64 -4.71 -20.14 17.04
CA GLY A 64 -3.69 -19.16 17.43
C GLY A 64 -2.27 -19.58 17.02
N SER A 65 -1.27 -19.10 17.75
CA SER A 65 0.14 -19.52 17.60
C SER A 65 1.03 -18.98 18.73
N ILE A 66 2.19 -19.58 18.99
CA ILE A 66 3.08 -19.17 20.08
C ILE A 66 3.65 -17.74 19.93
N ARG A 67 3.50 -17.08 18.77
CA ARG A 67 4.03 -15.71 18.55
C ARG A 67 3.20 -14.62 19.23
N ILE A 68 1.91 -14.88 19.47
CA ILE A 68 0.97 -13.92 20.11
C ILE A 68 0.84 -14.15 21.62
N LEU A 69 1.48 -15.19 22.16
CA LEU A 69 1.27 -15.67 23.52
C LEU A 69 2.22 -14.97 24.51
N SER A 70 1.65 -14.38 25.58
CA SER A 70 2.41 -13.74 26.66
C SER A 70 3.14 -14.76 27.53
N THR A 71 4.20 -14.33 28.21
CA THR A 71 5.00 -15.20 29.11
C THR A 71 4.14 -15.83 30.23
N GLU A 72 3.14 -15.09 30.72
CA GLU A 72 2.17 -15.57 31.71
C GLU A 72 1.31 -16.72 31.17
N HIS A 73 0.67 -16.54 30.00
CA HIS A 73 -0.10 -17.62 29.36
C HIS A 73 0.78 -18.83 28.99
N ARG A 74 2.02 -18.62 28.56
CA ARG A 74 2.97 -19.71 28.29
C ARG A 74 3.28 -20.55 29.52
N LEU A 75 3.32 -19.92 30.69
CA LEU A 75 3.52 -20.61 31.97
C LEU A 75 2.24 -21.32 32.43
N GLN A 76 1.07 -20.70 32.29
CA GLN A 76 -0.23 -21.32 32.59
C GLN A 76 -0.46 -22.60 31.76
N LEU A 77 -0.31 -22.52 30.43
CA LEU A 77 -0.38 -23.66 29.50
C LEU A 77 0.74 -24.71 29.70
N HIS A 78 1.70 -24.49 30.60
CA HIS A 78 2.73 -25.46 30.96
C HIS A 78 2.52 -26.08 32.35
N LEU A 79 1.95 -25.33 33.30
CA LEU A 79 1.72 -25.77 34.68
C LEU A 79 0.39 -26.51 34.89
N GLU A 80 -0.64 -26.21 34.10
CA GLU A 80 -1.99 -26.76 34.27
C GLU A 80 -2.26 -27.89 33.26
N PRO A 81 -2.15 -29.18 33.65
CA PRO A 81 -2.26 -30.30 32.71
C PRO A 81 -3.65 -30.45 32.06
N GLU A 82 -4.71 -29.88 32.66
CA GLU A 82 -6.05 -29.85 32.07
C GLU A 82 -6.10 -29.04 30.75
N PHE A 83 -5.20 -28.05 30.57
CA PHE A 83 -5.09 -27.27 29.33
C PHE A 83 -4.22 -27.95 28.24
N GLY A 84 -3.85 -29.23 28.42
CA GLY A 84 -3.04 -29.99 27.45
C GLY A 84 -3.67 -30.06 26.04
N SER A 85 -4.99 -29.99 25.92
CA SER A 85 -5.71 -29.85 24.66
C SER A 85 -5.33 -28.55 23.93
N SER A 86 -5.52 -27.39 24.58
CA SER A 86 -5.18 -26.08 24.02
C SER A 86 -3.68 -25.90 23.77
N ALA A 87 -2.81 -26.56 24.53
CA ALA A 87 -1.38 -26.62 24.23
C ALA A 87 -1.12 -27.27 22.86
N SER A 88 -1.81 -28.37 22.53
CA SER A 88 -1.69 -29.05 21.24
C SER A 88 -2.21 -28.20 20.07
N GLU A 89 -3.31 -27.46 20.28
CA GLU A 89 -3.87 -26.52 19.29
C GLU A 89 -2.85 -25.42 18.94
N VAL A 90 -2.27 -24.77 19.95
CA VAL A 90 -1.27 -23.71 19.74
C VAL A 90 -0.01 -24.22 19.03
N VAL A 91 0.39 -25.48 19.25
CA VAL A 91 1.47 -26.14 18.48
C VAL A 91 1.08 -26.32 17.01
N ILE A 92 -0.14 -26.79 16.71
CA ILE A 92 -0.66 -26.94 15.34
C ILE A 92 -0.75 -25.57 14.64
N GLY A 93 -1.31 -24.57 15.31
CA GLY A 93 -1.37 -23.18 14.82
C GLY A 93 0.01 -22.58 14.54
N SER A 94 1.02 -22.94 15.32
CA SER A 94 2.42 -22.51 15.10
C SER A 94 3.07 -23.21 13.90
N LYS A 95 2.75 -24.48 13.65
CA LYS A 95 3.14 -25.17 12.41
C LYS A 95 2.42 -24.56 11.18
N LEU A 96 1.16 -24.16 11.32
CA LEU A 96 0.42 -23.41 10.30
C LEU A 96 1.04 -22.03 9.99
N VAL A 97 1.76 -21.37 10.91
CA VAL A 97 2.52 -20.14 10.60
C VAL A 97 3.62 -20.41 9.56
N LEU A 98 4.35 -21.53 9.66
CA LEU A 98 5.37 -21.90 8.67
C LEU A 98 4.76 -22.22 7.30
N VAL A 99 3.64 -22.95 7.30
CA VAL A 99 2.89 -23.28 6.07
C VAL A 99 2.37 -22.00 5.39
N THR A 100 1.71 -21.09 6.13
CA THR A 100 1.15 -19.85 5.57
C THR A 100 2.21 -18.85 5.08
N ARG A 101 3.38 -18.77 5.72
CA ARG A 101 4.56 -18.04 5.21
C ARG A 101 5.08 -18.64 3.89
N THR A 102 5.18 -19.97 3.83
CA THR A 102 5.63 -20.67 2.61
C THR A 102 4.64 -20.49 1.47
N LEU A 103 3.34 -20.68 1.72
CA LEU A 103 2.27 -20.47 0.72
C LEU A 103 2.24 -19.02 0.20
N LEU A 104 2.42 -18.01 1.06
CA LEU A 104 2.52 -16.61 0.63
C LEU A 104 3.72 -16.39 -0.31
N THR A 105 4.88 -16.98 0.00
CA THR A 105 6.09 -16.90 -0.82
C THR A 105 5.87 -17.58 -2.17
N CYS A 106 5.33 -18.81 -2.19
CA CYS A 106 4.98 -19.50 -3.45
C CYS A 106 3.95 -18.72 -4.28
N LEU A 107 2.96 -18.11 -3.63
CA LEU A 107 1.89 -17.35 -4.28
C LEU A 107 2.42 -16.13 -5.05
N LEU A 108 3.18 -15.25 -4.38
CA LEU A 108 3.72 -14.07 -5.06
C LEU A 108 4.69 -14.44 -6.18
N TRP A 109 5.54 -15.45 -5.99
CA TRP A 109 6.46 -15.87 -7.06
C TRP A 109 5.74 -16.54 -8.24
N CYS A 110 4.61 -17.24 -8.04
CA CYS A 110 3.76 -17.68 -9.15
C CYS A 110 3.19 -16.48 -9.94
N LEU A 111 2.76 -15.41 -9.26
CA LEU A 111 2.26 -14.20 -9.92
C LEU A 111 3.37 -13.45 -10.66
N LYS A 112 4.57 -13.33 -10.09
CA LYS A 112 5.76 -12.79 -10.75
C LYS A 112 6.18 -13.64 -11.96
N MET A 113 6.07 -14.97 -11.90
CA MET A 113 6.30 -15.86 -13.05
C MET A 113 5.24 -15.70 -14.16
N ALA A 114 3.98 -15.39 -13.79
CA ALA A 114 2.93 -15.07 -14.77
C ALA A 114 3.16 -13.71 -15.47
N VAL A 115 3.68 -12.71 -14.75
CA VAL A 115 4.13 -11.43 -15.32
C VAL A 115 5.38 -11.63 -16.19
N PHE A 116 6.34 -12.42 -15.73
CA PHE A 116 7.56 -12.75 -16.48
C PHE A 116 7.27 -13.46 -17.81
N ASP A 117 6.33 -14.42 -17.87
CA ASP A 117 5.95 -15.07 -19.14
C ASP A 117 5.25 -14.09 -20.12
N LEU A 118 4.63 -13.01 -19.63
CA LEU A 118 4.13 -11.92 -20.47
C LEU A 118 5.29 -11.03 -20.97
N LEU A 119 6.19 -10.61 -20.07
CA LEU A 119 7.34 -9.76 -20.42
C LEU A 119 8.31 -10.47 -21.38
N ALA A 120 8.57 -11.76 -21.18
CA ALA A 120 9.38 -12.58 -22.06
C ALA A 120 8.87 -12.56 -23.52
N ARG A 121 7.53 -12.59 -23.72
CA ARG A 121 6.91 -12.52 -25.05
C ARG A 121 7.08 -11.15 -25.72
N ILE A 122 7.11 -10.09 -24.92
CA ILE A 122 7.31 -8.71 -25.42
C ILE A 122 8.78 -8.50 -25.81
N ILE A 123 9.73 -8.99 -25.01
CA ILE A 123 11.17 -8.84 -25.30
C ILE A 123 11.71 -9.87 -26.31
N ALA A 124 10.92 -10.86 -26.73
CA ALA A 124 11.28 -11.86 -27.75
C ALA A 124 11.66 -11.30 -29.12
N LYS A 125 11.35 -10.01 -29.39
CA LYS A 125 11.76 -9.27 -30.60
C LYS A 125 12.99 -8.36 -30.39
N MET A 126 13.60 -8.35 -29.19
CA MET A 126 14.69 -7.44 -28.81
C MET A 126 16.08 -8.07 -28.94
N PRO A 127 17.14 -7.28 -29.26
CA PRO A 127 18.52 -7.74 -29.12
C PRO A 127 18.81 -8.13 -27.67
N TYR A 128 19.69 -9.12 -27.47
CA TYR A 128 20.06 -9.68 -26.16
C TYR A 128 18.92 -10.30 -25.32
N GLU A 129 17.75 -10.58 -25.92
CA GLU A 129 16.59 -11.26 -25.29
C GLU A 129 17.03 -12.35 -24.28
N ARG A 130 17.80 -13.34 -24.74
CA ARG A 130 18.25 -14.47 -23.90
C ARG A 130 18.98 -14.04 -22.63
N VAL A 131 19.82 -13.00 -22.69
CA VAL A 131 20.56 -12.51 -21.52
C VAL A 131 19.59 -11.93 -20.49
N HIS A 132 18.62 -11.15 -20.93
CA HIS A 132 17.56 -10.63 -20.06
C HIS A 132 16.69 -11.77 -19.49
N VAL A 133 16.17 -12.66 -20.35
CA VAL A 133 15.31 -13.79 -19.96
C VAL A 133 15.99 -14.71 -18.93
N TYR A 134 17.24 -15.14 -19.17
CA TYR A 134 17.97 -15.98 -18.23
C TYR A 134 18.38 -15.23 -16.95
N GLY A 135 18.78 -13.96 -17.05
CA GLY A 135 19.11 -13.14 -15.88
C GLY A 135 17.91 -12.95 -14.94
N LEU A 136 16.76 -12.59 -15.50
CA LEU A 136 15.48 -12.46 -14.79
C LEU A 136 15.07 -13.76 -14.09
N TRP A 137 15.10 -14.87 -14.83
CA TRP A 137 14.76 -16.18 -14.30
C TRP A 137 15.71 -16.57 -13.16
N THR A 138 17.01 -16.34 -13.31
CA THR A 138 18.02 -16.60 -12.27
C THR A 138 17.76 -15.77 -11.01
N VAL A 139 17.47 -14.48 -11.13
CA VAL A 139 17.15 -13.61 -9.99
C VAL A 139 15.84 -14.04 -9.31
N LEU A 140 14.79 -14.34 -10.07
CA LEU A 140 13.51 -14.82 -9.55
C LEU A 140 13.67 -16.16 -8.80
N SER A 141 14.43 -17.10 -9.35
CA SER A 141 14.71 -18.39 -8.70
C SER A 141 15.60 -18.25 -7.45
N LEU A 142 16.66 -17.44 -7.50
CA LEU A 142 17.55 -17.23 -6.35
C LEU A 142 16.82 -16.55 -5.17
N THR A 143 16.03 -15.52 -5.46
CA THR A 143 15.23 -14.80 -4.45
C THR A 143 14.10 -15.66 -3.90
N PHE A 144 13.49 -16.53 -4.70
CA PHE A 144 12.53 -17.53 -4.24
C PHE A 144 13.18 -18.48 -3.22
N VAL A 145 14.31 -19.10 -3.59
CA VAL A 145 15.02 -20.05 -2.73
C VAL A 145 15.45 -19.38 -1.42
N ALA A 146 16.01 -18.16 -1.47
CA ALA A 146 16.37 -17.41 -0.27
C ALA A 146 15.16 -17.12 0.65
N SER A 147 14.03 -16.73 0.07
CA SER A 147 12.80 -16.41 0.80
C SER A 147 12.15 -17.66 1.42
N VAL A 148 12.19 -18.81 0.75
CA VAL A 148 11.68 -20.09 1.29
C VAL A 148 12.63 -20.66 2.35
N VAL A 149 13.94 -20.68 2.11
CA VAL A 149 14.94 -21.21 3.05
C VAL A 149 14.93 -20.45 4.39
N THR A 150 14.73 -19.13 4.35
CA THR A 150 14.62 -18.32 5.57
C THR A 150 13.34 -18.54 6.39
N VAL A 151 12.29 -19.16 5.83
CA VAL A 151 11.14 -19.64 6.63
C VAL A 151 11.58 -20.69 7.64
N PHE A 152 12.42 -21.65 7.21
CA PHE A 152 12.76 -22.85 7.99
C PHE A 152 14.02 -22.69 8.84
N ILE A 153 14.95 -21.83 8.45
CA ILE A 153 16.19 -21.55 9.20
C ILE A 153 15.98 -20.54 10.34
N GLY A 154 14.81 -19.89 10.41
CA GLY A 154 14.52 -18.78 11.33
C GLY A 154 14.76 -19.04 12.82
N CYS A 155 14.59 -20.28 13.30
CA CYS A 155 14.98 -20.73 14.64
C CYS A 155 15.89 -21.99 14.57
N ARG A 156 16.82 -22.11 15.53
CA ARG A 156 17.70 -23.27 15.72
C ARG A 156 17.83 -23.60 17.23
N PRO A 157 17.51 -24.83 17.70
CA PRO A 157 16.97 -25.97 16.96
C PRO A 157 15.58 -25.71 16.36
N PHE A 158 15.14 -26.59 15.45
CA PHE A 158 13.93 -26.40 14.66
C PHE A 158 12.64 -26.42 15.51
N GLU A 159 12.64 -27.18 16.61
CA GLU A 159 11.53 -27.28 17.58
C GLU A 159 11.08 -25.93 18.18
N LEU A 160 11.99 -24.95 18.26
CA LEU A 160 11.70 -23.60 18.76
C LEU A 160 10.55 -22.91 18.00
N HIS A 161 10.27 -23.30 16.76
CA HIS A 161 9.13 -22.76 15.99
C HIS A 161 7.75 -23.11 16.58
N TRP A 162 7.66 -24.10 17.47
CA TRP A 162 6.42 -24.48 18.17
C TRP A 162 6.61 -24.66 19.69
N GLN A 163 7.77 -24.30 20.25
CA GLN A 163 8.02 -24.38 21.69
C GLN A 163 7.16 -23.37 22.49
N ILE A 164 6.31 -23.90 23.37
CA ILE A 164 5.47 -23.08 24.26
C ILE A 164 6.31 -22.50 25.40
N TYR A 165 7.03 -23.34 26.14
CA TYR A 165 7.85 -22.98 27.30
C TYR A 165 9.18 -23.76 27.28
N PRO A 166 10.32 -23.19 27.71
CA PRO A 166 10.55 -21.75 27.98
C PRO A 166 10.40 -20.92 26.69
N ASP A 167 10.37 -19.58 26.79
CA ASP A 167 10.14 -18.73 25.60
C ASP A 167 11.30 -18.85 24.57
N PRO A 168 11.07 -19.35 23.34
CA PRO A 168 12.02 -19.31 22.23
C PRO A 168 12.36 -17.87 21.74
N GLY A 169 11.65 -16.85 22.26
CA GLY A 169 12.02 -15.46 22.11
C GLY A 169 11.85 -14.93 20.69
N ASN A 170 12.78 -14.09 20.24
CA ASN A 170 12.60 -13.26 19.05
C ASN A 170 12.68 -14.04 17.71
N CYS A 171 13.14 -15.30 17.69
CA CYS A 171 13.25 -16.07 16.45
C CYS A 171 11.85 -16.38 15.85
N VAL A 172 10.89 -16.72 16.72
CA VAL A 172 9.50 -17.07 16.37
C VAL A 172 8.74 -15.91 15.70
N ILE A 173 9.10 -14.66 16.03
CA ILE A 173 8.53 -13.47 15.39
C ILE A 173 8.74 -13.53 13.87
N GLY A 174 9.86 -14.12 13.41
CA GLY A 174 10.17 -14.34 12.00
C GLY A 174 10.85 -13.14 11.31
N ASN A 175 11.52 -12.27 12.06
CA ASN A 175 12.14 -11.05 11.53
C ASN A 175 13.12 -11.31 10.36
N ILE A 176 13.89 -12.41 10.42
CA ILE A 176 14.86 -12.79 9.37
C ILE A 176 14.11 -13.08 8.07
N TRP A 177 13.14 -14.00 8.11
CA TRP A 177 12.27 -14.30 6.96
C TRP A 177 11.59 -13.03 6.42
N LEU A 178 10.99 -12.21 7.29
CA LEU A 178 10.28 -11.00 6.87
C LEU A 178 11.20 -10.05 6.08
N ILE A 179 12.41 -9.80 6.57
CA ILE A 179 13.36 -8.90 5.90
C ILE A 179 13.84 -9.52 4.57
N THR A 180 14.20 -10.81 4.55
CA THR A 180 14.64 -11.49 3.32
C THR A 180 13.54 -11.54 2.26
N TYR A 181 12.31 -11.85 2.66
CA TYR A 181 11.12 -11.88 1.81
C TYR A 181 10.81 -10.49 1.24
N GLU A 182 10.71 -9.44 2.06
CA GLU A 182 10.33 -8.10 1.58
C GLU A 182 11.42 -7.48 0.69
N MET A 183 12.70 -7.64 1.04
CA MET A 183 13.80 -7.15 0.20
C MET A 183 13.86 -7.92 -1.14
N SER A 184 13.62 -9.23 -1.11
CA SER A 184 13.49 -10.04 -2.33
C SER A 184 12.29 -9.62 -3.19
N ASN A 185 11.17 -9.27 -2.55
CA ASN A 185 9.96 -8.79 -3.21
C ASN A 185 10.24 -7.48 -3.95
N ILE A 186 10.79 -6.48 -3.25
CA ILE A 186 11.15 -5.16 -3.80
C ILE A 186 12.16 -5.29 -4.95
N VAL A 187 13.23 -6.08 -4.78
CA VAL A 187 14.27 -6.25 -5.83
C VAL A 187 13.69 -6.91 -7.08
N THR A 188 12.81 -7.91 -6.93
CA THR A 188 12.18 -8.56 -8.09
C THR A 188 11.13 -7.67 -8.78
N ASP A 189 10.39 -6.85 -8.03
CA ASP A 189 9.42 -5.91 -8.63
C ASP A 189 10.11 -4.75 -9.36
N LEU A 190 11.18 -4.18 -8.80
CA LEU A 190 12.03 -3.20 -9.50
C LEU A 190 12.59 -3.77 -10.81
N LEU A 191 13.08 -5.01 -10.78
CA LEU A 191 13.66 -5.66 -11.96
C LEU A 191 12.61 -5.99 -13.04
N LEU A 192 11.41 -6.44 -12.64
CA LEU A 192 10.29 -6.68 -13.56
C LEU A 192 9.72 -5.38 -14.14
N MET A 193 9.78 -4.27 -13.40
CA MET A 193 9.40 -2.94 -13.88
C MET A 193 10.46 -2.30 -14.81
N ALA A 194 11.75 -2.51 -14.55
CA ALA A 194 12.81 -1.90 -15.35
C ALA A 194 12.73 -2.25 -16.85
N LEU A 195 12.31 -3.46 -17.21
CA LEU A 195 12.22 -3.92 -18.61
C LEU A 195 11.18 -3.17 -19.46
N PRO A 196 9.87 -3.12 -19.07
CA PRO A 196 8.91 -2.31 -19.82
C PRO A 196 9.28 -0.83 -19.78
N PHE A 197 9.97 -0.35 -18.74
CA PHE A 197 10.35 1.06 -18.64
C PHE A 197 11.40 1.43 -19.70
N THR A 198 12.50 0.68 -19.79
CA THR A 198 13.53 0.92 -20.81
C THR A 198 12.99 0.76 -22.23
N LEU A 199 12.09 -0.22 -22.45
CA LEU A 199 11.43 -0.44 -23.74
C LEU A 199 10.50 0.73 -24.13
N ILE A 200 9.78 1.33 -23.17
CA ILE A 200 8.94 2.51 -23.41
C ILE A 200 9.77 3.78 -23.62
N CYS A 201 10.94 3.89 -22.97
CA CYS A 201 11.88 4.98 -23.25
C CYS A 201 12.54 4.88 -24.64
N SER A 202 12.66 3.67 -25.22
CA SER A 202 13.26 3.47 -26.55
C SER A 202 12.28 3.54 -27.72
N VAL A 203 10.95 3.52 -27.48
CA VAL A 203 9.93 3.48 -28.54
C VAL A 203 9.05 4.73 -28.50
N THR A 204 8.83 5.36 -29.66
CA THR A 204 7.94 6.52 -29.82
C THR A 204 6.47 6.10 -29.71
N ILE A 205 5.95 6.09 -28.49
CA ILE A 205 4.59 5.67 -28.13
C ILE A 205 3.67 6.89 -27.95
N SER A 206 2.41 6.81 -28.38
CA SER A 206 1.44 7.91 -28.24
C SER A 206 1.13 8.24 -26.78
N THR A 207 0.82 9.51 -26.49
CA THR A 207 0.62 10.01 -25.10
C THR A 207 -0.44 9.24 -24.32
N THR A 208 -1.54 8.85 -24.97
CA THR A 208 -2.64 8.06 -24.36
C THR A 208 -2.28 6.58 -24.12
N GLN A 209 -1.30 6.03 -24.85
CA GLN A 209 -0.71 4.73 -24.55
C GLN A 209 0.32 4.84 -23.42
N ARG A 210 1.19 5.86 -23.47
CA ARG A 210 2.21 6.15 -22.43
C ARG A 210 1.59 6.34 -21.05
N LEU A 211 0.48 7.09 -20.95
CA LEU A 211 -0.25 7.31 -19.69
C LEU A 211 -0.85 6.01 -19.12
N ARG A 212 -1.41 5.13 -19.97
CA ARG A 212 -1.98 3.84 -19.55
C ARG A 212 -0.93 2.91 -18.95
N VAL A 213 0.28 2.87 -19.49
CA VAL A 213 1.35 2.04 -18.89
C VAL A 213 1.94 2.71 -17.65
N LEU A 214 2.09 4.04 -17.64
CA LEU A 214 2.51 4.80 -16.45
C LEU A 214 1.59 4.51 -15.23
N PHE A 215 0.28 4.37 -15.45
CA PHE A 215 -0.66 3.97 -14.40
C PHE A 215 -0.36 2.58 -13.82
N LEU A 216 0.01 1.59 -14.65
CA LEU A 216 0.42 0.27 -14.17
C LEU A 216 1.74 0.33 -13.36
N PHE A 217 2.68 1.19 -13.78
CA PHE A 217 3.89 1.47 -13.00
C PHE A 217 3.60 2.05 -11.62
N SER A 218 2.67 3.01 -11.52
CA SER A 218 2.28 3.61 -10.24
C SER A 218 1.78 2.57 -9.23
N ILE A 219 1.07 1.52 -9.68
CA ILE A 219 0.62 0.42 -8.82
C ILE A 219 1.82 -0.40 -8.30
N GLY A 220 2.82 -0.66 -9.13
CA GLY A 220 4.05 -1.36 -8.73
C GLY A 220 4.92 -0.54 -7.75
N ILE A 221 5.02 0.77 -7.96
CA ILE A 221 5.71 1.69 -7.04
C ILE A 221 4.98 1.77 -5.68
N PHE A 222 3.64 1.79 -5.70
CA PHE A 222 2.81 1.76 -4.50
C PHE A 222 2.97 0.45 -3.71
N LEU A 223 3.08 -0.69 -4.39
CA LEU A 223 3.41 -1.98 -3.77
C LEU A 223 4.77 -1.95 -3.04
N ILE A 224 5.81 -1.39 -3.67
CA ILE A 224 7.14 -1.23 -3.05
C ILE A 224 7.04 -0.35 -1.78
N ALA A 225 6.29 0.75 -1.83
CA ALA A 225 6.08 1.62 -0.67
C ALA A 225 5.42 0.86 0.51
N ILE A 226 4.42 0.01 0.22
CA ILE A 226 3.79 -0.87 1.24
C ILE A 226 4.82 -1.84 1.83
N SER A 227 5.64 -2.52 1.02
CA SER A 227 6.70 -3.41 1.50
C SER A 227 7.71 -2.69 2.41
N ILE A 228 8.14 -1.47 2.06
CA ILE A 228 9.04 -0.66 2.90
C ILE A 228 8.38 -0.34 4.26
N VAL A 229 7.12 0.11 4.26
CA VAL A 229 6.37 0.37 5.50
C VAL A 229 6.24 -0.91 6.34
N ARG A 230 6.04 -2.07 5.71
CA ARG A 230 5.93 -3.37 6.38
C ARG A 230 7.25 -3.87 6.97
N ILE A 231 8.40 -3.61 6.35
CA ILE A 231 9.72 -3.84 6.98
C ILE A 231 9.85 -2.99 8.26
N VAL A 232 9.50 -1.70 8.19
CA VAL A 232 9.66 -0.76 9.32
C VAL A 232 8.69 -1.05 10.46
N LYS A 233 7.41 -1.33 10.16
CA LYS A 233 6.35 -1.59 11.17
C LYS A 233 6.28 -3.05 11.62
N GLY A 234 6.78 -3.99 10.82
CA GLY A 234 6.70 -5.43 11.09
C GLY A 234 7.79 -5.96 12.03
N LYS A 235 8.98 -5.33 12.05
CA LYS A 235 10.09 -5.68 12.96
C LYS A 235 9.63 -5.72 14.42
N GLY A 236 9.74 -6.89 15.05
CA GLY A 236 9.37 -7.11 16.46
C GLY A 236 7.86 -7.13 16.75
N SER A 237 7.00 -6.91 15.75
CA SER A 237 5.55 -6.83 15.94
C SER A 237 4.93 -8.22 16.18
N ARG A 238 4.44 -8.45 17.40
CA ARG A 238 3.80 -9.71 17.83
C ARG A 238 2.32 -9.84 17.44
N VAL A 239 1.69 -8.81 16.87
CA VAL A 239 0.28 -8.88 16.43
C VAL A 239 0.17 -9.81 15.21
N GLN A 240 -0.79 -10.75 15.19
CA GLN A 240 -1.00 -11.62 14.02
C GLN A 240 -1.96 -11.03 12.99
N SER A 241 -3.13 -10.54 13.42
CA SER A 241 -4.21 -10.12 12.51
C SER A 241 -3.80 -9.01 11.54
N SER A 242 -2.99 -8.05 11.99
CA SER A 242 -2.45 -7.00 11.12
C SER A 242 -1.55 -7.59 10.02
N HIS A 243 -0.69 -8.55 10.36
CA HIS A 243 0.23 -9.16 9.40
C HIS A 243 -0.49 -10.02 8.36
N THR A 244 -1.57 -10.71 8.73
CA THR A 244 -2.40 -11.51 7.79
C THR A 244 -3.26 -10.64 6.87
N VAL A 245 -3.77 -9.49 7.35
CA VAL A 245 -4.47 -8.49 6.54
C VAL A 245 -3.52 -7.84 5.53
N TRP A 246 -2.38 -7.30 5.97
CA TRP A 246 -1.37 -6.72 5.06
C TRP A 246 -0.92 -7.72 3.98
N ALA A 247 -0.67 -8.97 4.36
CA ALA A 247 -0.31 -10.04 3.44
C ALA A 247 -1.42 -10.39 2.42
N SER A 248 -2.67 -10.04 2.69
CA SER A 248 -3.81 -10.35 1.80
C SER A 248 -4.17 -9.18 0.89
N LEU A 249 -3.89 -7.94 1.31
CA LEU A 249 -3.87 -6.74 0.45
C LEU A 249 -2.72 -6.82 -0.58
N GLU A 250 -1.53 -7.21 -0.13
CA GLU A 250 -0.35 -7.50 -0.95
C GLU A 250 -0.67 -8.50 -2.07
N VAL A 251 -1.27 -9.65 -1.72
CA VAL A 251 -1.73 -10.67 -2.68
C VAL A 251 -2.77 -10.12 -3.65
N LEU A 252 -3.78 -9.37 -3.17
CA LEU A 252 -4.81 -8.80 -4.04
C LEU A 252 -4.21 -7.84 -5.08
N LEU A 253 -3.34 -6.93 -4.65
CA LEU A 253 -2.66 -5.97 -5.53
C LEU A 253 -1.72 -6.68 -6.53
N ALA A 254 -0.97 -7.69 -6.08
CA ALA A 254 -0.12 -8.50 -6.97
C ALA A 254 -0.95 -9.28 -8.02
N VAL A 255 -2.14 -9.78 -7.66
CA VAL A 255 -3.08 -10.39 -8.61
C VAL A 255 -3.59 -9.34 -9.60
N VAL A 256 -3.98 -8.15 -9.15
CA VAL A 256 -4.41 -7.05 -10.05
C VAL A 256 -3.31 -6.73 -11.07
N VAL A 257 -2.05 -6.57 -10.65
CA VAL A 257 -0.92 -6.32 -11.57
C VAL A 257 -0.70 -7.48 -12.55
N ALA A 258 -0.74 -8.73 -12.07
CA ALA A 258 -0.52 -9.90 -12.93
C ALA A 258 -1.68 -10.18 -13.91
N VAL A 259 -2.89 -9.73 -13.59
CA VAL A 259 -4.12 -10.02 -14.36
C VAL A 259 -4.53 -8.86 -15.27
N ALA A 260 -4.38 -7.60 -14.84
CA ALA A 260 -4.91 -6.43 -15.54
C ALA A 260 -4.46 -6.31 -17.01
N PRO A 261 -3.18 -6.53 -17.41
CA PRO A 261 -2.80 -6.50 -18.82
C PRO A 261 -3.55 -7.51 -19.67
N THR A 262 -3.80 -8.72 -19.12
CA THR A 262 -4.53 -9.77 -19.83
C THR A 262 -6.03 -9.51 -19.90
N ILE A 263 -6.67 -9.05 -18.82
CA ILE A 263 -8.09 -8.65 -18.89
C ILE A 263 -8.27 -7.45 -19.81
N TYR A 264 -7.36 -6.49 -19.80
CA TYR A 264 -7.43 -5.34 -20.71
C TYR A 264 -7.40 -5.76 -22.19
N ALA A 265 -6.46 -6.63 -22.57
CA ALA A 265 -6.38 -7.21 -23.91
C ALA A 265 -7.60 -8.08 -24.27
N LEU A 266 -8.13 -8.85 -23.30
CA LEU A 266 -9.32 -9.72 -23.49
C LEU A 266 -10.66 -8.97 -23.39
N ALA A 267 -10.64 -7.69 -23.01
CA ALA A 267 -11.80 -6.79 -23.10
C ALA A 267 -11.80 -6.03 -24.44
N HIS A 268 -10.64 -5.52 -24.87
CA HIS A 268 -10.53 -4.58 -26.00
C HIS A 268 -10.07 -5.21 -27.32
N GLY A 269 -9.44 -6.39 -27.30
CA GLY A 269 -9.10 -7.11 -28.52
C GLY A 269 -10.37 -7.54 -29.26
N ARG A 270 -10.43 -7.36 -30.58
CA ARG A 270 -11.55 -7.86 -31.38
C ARG A 270 -11.54 -9.39 -31.42
N GLN A 271 -12.68 -10.00 -31.74
CA GLN A 271 -12.70 -11.39 -32.20
C GLN A 271 -12.18 -11.40 -33.64
N GLU A 272 -10.97 -11.92 -33.84
CA GLU A 272 -10.59 -12.44 -35.15
C GLU A 272 -11.39 -13.72 -35.37
N ASP A 273 -12.30 -13.71 -36.33
CA ASP A 273 -13.07 -14.90 -36.68
C ASP A 273 -12.16 -15.95 -37.32
N SER A 274 -12.31 -17.19 -36.86
CA SER A 274 -11.43 -18.30 -37.22
C SER A 274 -11.75 -18.85 -38.61
N SER A 275 -11.42 -18.09 -39.65
CA SER A 275 -11.69 -18.44 -41.06
C SER A 275 -10.63 -17.90 -42.04
N VAL A 276 -9.36 -18.26 -41.83
CA VAL A 276 -8.29 -18.21 -42.86
C VAL A 276 -7.54 -19.54 -42.83
N ASP A 277 -7.06 -20.00 -43.99
CA ASP A 277 -6.87 -21.42 -44.30
C ASP A 277 -5.68 -22.15 -43.64
N ARG A 278 -5.83 -23.47 -43.55
CA ARG A 278 -4.77 -24.42 -43.17
C ARG A 278 -4.01 -24.95 -44.40
N THR A 279 -3.22 -24.12 -45.07
CA THR A 279 -2.33 -24.58 -46.17
C THR A 279 -0.97 -23.87 -46.17
N HIS A 280 0.03 -24.55 -46.76
CA HIS A 280 1.39 -24.07 -47.04
C HIS A 280 2.24 -23.56 -45.87
N LEU A 281 2.65 -24.49 -45.00
CA LEU A 281 3.94 -24.40 -44.31
C LEU A 281 5.00 -25.19 -45.11
N SER A 282 5.55 -24.58 -46.17
CA SER A 282 6.66 -25.15 -46.94
C SER A 282 7.44 -24.08 -47.72
N GLU A 283 8.72 -24.37 -47.94
CA GLU A 283 9.65 -23.73 -48.89
C GLU A 283 10.38 -22.44 -48.45
N TYR A 284 11.70 -22.54 -48.43
CA TYR A 284 12.67 -21.49 -48.08
C TYR A 284 13.58 -21.26 -49.31
N PRO A 285 13.41 -20.18 -50.09
CA PRO A 285 14.32 -19.87 -51.18
C PRO A 285 15.69 -19.43 -50.64
N ARG A 286 16.71 -20.26 -50.81
CA ARG A 286 18.07 -19.97 -50.32
C ARG A 286 18.85 -19.12 -51.31
N GLY A 287 19.04 -17.84 -50.99
CA GLY A 287 20.17 -17.04 -51.46
C GLY A 287 19.88 -15.98 -52.52
N ARG A 288 20.35 -14.75 -52.23
CA ARG A 288 20.85 -13.79 -53.23
C ARG A 288 21.99 -12.99 -52.59
N THR A 289 22.85 -12.41 -53.43
CA THR A 289 24.15 -11.84 -53.05
C THR A 289 24.07 -10.44 -52.48
N PHE A 290 25.17 -10.05 -51.81
CA PHE A 290 25.47 -8.72 -51.31
C PHE A 290 25.49 -7.66 -52.43
N SER A 291 24.81 -6.55 -52.18
CA SER A 291 25.10 -5.22 -52.73
C SER A 291 24.96 -4.21 -51.58
N GLU A 292 25.86 -3.23 -51.57
CA GLU A 292 26.04 -2.27 -50.48
C GLU A 292 25.46 -0.92 -50.90
N ASP A 293 24.51 -0.37 -50.15
CA ASP A 293 24.11 1.03 -50.33
C ASP A 293 23.41 1.65 -49.10
N THR A 294 23.80 2.88 -48.78
CA THR A 294 23.09 3.95 -48.03
C THR A 294 22.26 3.58 -46.78
N ALA A 295 22.77 3.95 -45.61
CA ALA A 295 22.03 4.11 -44.34
C ALA A 295 21.27 5.48 -44.32
N PRO A 296 20.18 5.69 -43.54
CA PRO A 296 20.19 5.49 -42.08
C PRO A 296 18.89 4.96 -41.42
N GLY A 297 19.04 4.50 -40.17
CA GLY A 297 17.96 4.59 -39.17
C GLY A 297 17.07 3.36 -38.95
N ASN A 298 17.62 2.29 -38.36
CA ASN A 298 16.81 1.21 -37.76
C ASN A 298 15.98 1.74 -36.57
N LYS A 299 14.78 2.26 -36.85
CA LYS A 299 13.73 2.40 -35.84
C LYS A 299 13.24 1.01 -35.46
N TYR A 300 13.38 0.64 -34.18
CA TYR A 300 12.80 -0.58 -33.64
C TYR A 300 11.27 -0.50 -33.72
N THR A 301 10.67 -1.16 -34.72
CA THR A 301 9.22 -1.18 -34.90
C THR A 301 8.58 -2.04 -33.83
N GLY A 302 7.77 -1.40 -32.98
CA GLY A 302 7.08 -2.01 -31.83
C GLY A 302 5.94 -2.97 -32.18
N SER A 303 6.14 -3.85 -33.17
CA SER A 303 5.19 -4.84 -33.72
C SER A 303 4.76 -5.94 -32.72
N ALA A 304 5.00 -5.77 -31.42
CA ALA A 304 4.33 -6.54 -30.36
C ALA A 304 3.10 -5.81 -29.80
N TRP A 305 2.93 -4.52 -30.14
CA TRP A 305 1.85 -3.65 -29.67
C TRP A 305 1.14 -2.86 -30.78
N THR A 306 1.82 -2.55 -31.89
CA THR A 306 1.26 -1.70 -32.97
C THR A 306 0.30 -2.41 -33.92
N GLU A 307 0.37 -3.74 -34.03
CA GLU A 307 -0.54 -4.57 -34.85
C GLU A 307 -2.02 -4.45 -34.41
N MET A 308 -2.29 -3.84 -33.25
CA MET A 308 -3.63 -3.51 -32.74
C MET A 308 -4.11 -2.08 -33.09
N HIS A 309 -3.47 -1.35 -34.02
CA HIS A 309 -3.79 0.09 -34.25
C HIS A 309 -3.97 0.60 -35.69
N ASP A 310 -3.33 0.03 -36.72
CA ASP A 310 -3.36 0.65 -38.07
C ASP A 310 -4.77 0.81 -38.66
N ASP A 311 -5.69 -0.13 -38.35
CA ASP A 311 -7.08 -0.14 -38.82
C ASP A 311 -7.93 1.06 -38.30
N THR A 312 -7.39 1.85 -37.36
CA THR A 312 -8.04 3.07 -36.85
C THR A 312 -7.76 4.30 -37.72
N LEU A 313 -6.58 4.39 -38.35
CA LEU A 313 -6.20 5.57 -39.15
C LEU A 313 -6.93 5.62 -40.49
N ASN A 314 -7.07 4.47 -41.16
CA ASN A 314 -7.81 4.36 -42.43
C ASN A 314 -9.31 4.73 -42.31
N ARG A 315 -9.88 4.74 -41.09
CA ARG A 315 -11.26 5.15 -40.83
C ARG A 315 -11.45 6.65 -40.55
N LEU A 316 -10.38 7.40 -40.27
CA LEU A 316 -10.48 8.83 -40.01
C LEU A 316 -10.39 9.67 -41.29
N HIS A 317 -9.72 9.16 -42.32
CA HIS A 317 -9.53 9.87 -43.60
C HIS A 317 -10.80 10.06 -44.45
N SER A 318 -11.92 9.43 -44.10
CA SER A 318 -13.19 9.55 -44.83
C SER A 318 -14.22 10.51 -44.21
N THR A 319 -14.00 11.02 -42.99
CA THR A 319 -15.04 11.77 -42.24
C THR A 319 -14.54 12.98 -41.43
N SER A 320 -13.74 13.87 -42.02
CA SER A 320 -13.66 15.28 -41.56
C SER A 320 -13.10 16.22 -42.62
N SER A 321 -13.93 16.59 -43.60
CA SER A 321 -13.66 17.80 -44.40
C SER A 321 -14.08 19.03 -43.61
N GLN A 322 -13.10 19.88 -43.25
CA GLN A 322 -13.13 21.36 -43.11
C GLN A 322 -12.33 21.91 -41.89
N ARG A 323 -11.54 22.97 -42.19
CA ARG A 323 -10.94 24.01 -41.30
C ARG A 323 -9.65 23.69 -40.50
N GLU A 324 -8.53 24.06 -41.12
CA GLU A 324 -7.35 24.71 -40.51
C GLU A 324 -7.65 26.18 -40.10
N PRO A 325 -6.67 27.00 -39.64
CA PRO A 325 -5.46 26.76 -38.81
C PRO A 325 -5.52 27.63 -37.50
N ILE A 326 -4.55 27.67 -36.56
CA ILE A 326 -3.25 28.41 -36.57
C ILE A 326 -2.49 28.14 -35.23
N GLU A 327 -1.14 28.21 -35.26
CA GLU A 327 -0.15 28.10 -34.16
C GLU A 327 0.32 29.51 -33.64
N PRO A 328 1.32 29.71 -32.71
CA PRO A 328 2.28 28.77 -32.09
C PRO A 328 2.50 28.90 -30.55
N THR A 329 3.46 28.09 -30.07
CA THR A 329 4.20 28.00 -28.79
C THR A 329 5.19 29.19 -28.54
N PRO A 330 6.05 29.25 -27.47
CA PRO A 330 6.45 28.29 -26.40
C PRO A 330 6.27 28.88 -24.95
N THR A 331 7.01 28.67 -23.83
CA THR A 331 8.34 28.07 -23.49
C THR A 331 8.47 27.69 -21.98
N GLU A 332 9.51 26.91 -21.62
CA GLU A 332 10.47 26.94 -20.46
C GLU A 332 10.17 27.70 -19.12
N ASP A 333 10.69 27.33 -17.93
CA ASP A 333 11.46 26.14 -17.42
C ASP A 333 11.54 26.14 -15.84
N GLN A 334 12.24 25.14 -15.27
CA GLN A 334 13.02 25.15 -14.00
C GLN A 334 12.35 24.99 -12.60
N HIS A 335 12.30 23.73 -12.17
CA HIS A 335 13.01 23.13 -11.01
C HIS A 335 13.20 23.81 -9.62
N THR A 336 13.26 22.93 -8.60
CA THR A 336 13.90 23.07 -7.26
C THR A 336 13.29 24.00 -6.19
N LYS A 337 12.47 23.42 -5.29
CA LYS A 337 12.46 23.60 -3.79
C LYS A 337 11.28 22.86 -3.13
N THR A 338 11.42 21.57 -2.80
CA THR A 338 10.36 20.79 -2.10
C THR A 338 10.93 19.71 -1.16
N ASN A 339 11.93 20.05 -0.35
CA ASN A 339 12.60 19.11 0.57
C ASN A 339 12.56 19.56 2.05
N LYS A 340 11.51 20.32 2.44
CA LYS A 340 11.31 20.81 3.81
C LYS A 340 9.86 20.69 4.31
N GLU A 341 8.86 20.98 3.46
CA GLU A 341 7.43 21.02 3.84
C GLU A 341 6.87 19.67 4.32
N ASN A 342 7.34 18.54 3.74
CA ASN A 342 6.94 17.18 4.12
C ASN A 342 7.25 16.81 5.60
N SER A 343 8.02 17.63 6.32
CA SER A 343 8.35 17.41 7.74
C SER A 343 7.12 17.56 8.65
N LEU A 344 6.36 18.66 8.52
CA LEU A 344 5.32 19.04 9.49
C LEU A 344 4.07 18.15 9.38
N LEU A 345 3.59 17.89 8.15
CA LEU A 345 2.46 16.99 7.88
C LEU A 345 2.69 15.56 8.42
N SER A 346 3.95 15.11 8.48
CA SER A 346 4.32 13.78 9.01
C SER A 346 4.19 13.66 10.54
N LYS A 347 4.25 14.79 11.28
CA LYS A 347 4.03 14.84 12.74
C LYS A 347 2.53 14.80 13.07
N LEU A 348 1.70 15.43 12.23
CA LEU A 348 0.29 15.74 12.51
C LEU A 348 -0.69 14.55 12.37
N THR A 349 -0.25 13.41 11.82
CA THR A 349 -1.10 12.21 11.62
C THR A 349 -1.17 11.28 12.85
N ARG A 350 -0.86 11.77 14.05
CA ARG A 350 -0.92 11.01 15.31
C ARG A 350 -1.71 11.73 16.41
N LEU A 351 -3.02 11.53 16.39
CA LEU A 351 -3.92 11.87 17.49
C LEU A 351 -4.90 10.71 17.69
N PRO A 352 -4.69 9.84 18.70
CA PRO A 352 -5.62 8.79 19.06
C PRO A 352 -6.64 9.34 20.09
N VAL A 353 -7.93 9.22 19.78
CA VAL A 353 -8.99 9.28 20.81
C VAL A 353 -9.83 8.02 20.61
N VAL A 354 -9.83 7.13 21.61
CA VAL A 354 -10.54 5.85 21.56
C VAL A 354 -11.78 5.96 22.42
N MET A 355 -12.95 5.76 21.81
CA MET A 355 -14.25 5.81 22.50
C MET A 355 -14.93 4.42 22.46
N PRO A 356 -15.28 3.81 23.61
CA PRO A 356 -15.78 2.43 23.68
C PRO A 356 -17.32 2.34 23.63
N ALA A 357 -17.89 1.60 22.67
CA ALA A 357 -19.31 1.71 22.36
C ALA A 357 -20.28 0.98 23.33
N SER A 358 -21.38 1.68 23.64
CA SER A 358 -22.79 1.23 23.68
C SER A 358 -23.53 0.86 24.98
N THR A 359 -24.85 1.11 24.91
CA THR A 359 -25.99 0.45 25.56
C THR A 359 -26.40 0.80 27.01
N HIS A 360 -27.33 1.76 27.06
CA HIS A 360 -28.34 2.07 28.10
C HIS A 360 -27.89 2.76 29.40
N PRO A 361 -28.68 3.71 29.95
CA PRO A 361 -28.16 4.73 30.85
C PRO A 361 -28.72 4.69 32.28
N THR A 362 -27.90 5.14 33.24
CA THR A 362 -28.36 5.60 34.57
C THR A 362 -28.39 7.14 34.60
N PRO A 363 -29.23 7.79 35.43
CA PRO A 363 -29.54 9.22 35.31
C PRO A 363 -28.42 10.19 35.72
N ARG A 364 -27.22 9.70 36.08
CA ARG A 364 -25.99 10.51 36.17
C ARG A 364 -25.05 10.28 34.99
N LEU A 365 -25.02 9.06 34.43
CA LEU A 365 -24.22 8.76 33.25
C LEU A 365 -24.65 9.59 32.03
N THR A 366 -25.93 9.91 31.88
CA THR A 366 -26.47 10.66 30.72
C THR A 366 -25.75 11.97 30.42
N LEU A 367 -25.29 12.70 31.44
CA LEU A 367 -24.58 13.97 31.25
C LEU A 367 -23.13 13.72 30.80
N LEU A 368 -22.48 12.67 31.32
CA LEU A 368 -21.18 12.20 30.84
C LEU A 368 -21.27 11.63 29.41
N ASP A 369 -22.36 10.94 29.09
CA ASP A 369 -22.64 10.31 27.80
C ASP A 369 -22.76 11.38 26.71
N GLN A 370 -23.54 12.45 26.93
CA GLN A 370 -23.59 13.58 25.99
C GLN A 370 -22.23 14.31 25.85
N THR A 371 -21.50 14.54 26.95
CA THR A 371 -20.19 15.21 26.83
C THR A 371 -19.16 14.34 26.11
N PHE A 372 -19.19 13.03 26.31
CA PHE A 372 -18.24 12.08 25.70
C PHE A 372 -18.55 11.73 24.25
N TRP A 373 -19.84 11.61 23.87
CA TRP A 373 -20.23 11.20 22.51
C TRP A 373 -20.64 12.34 21.57
N GLU A 374 -21.11 13.47 22.10
CA GLU A 374 -21.56 14.61 21.28
C GLU A 374 -20.58 15.79 21.37
N VAL A 375 -20.25 16.25 22.58
CA VAL A 375 -19.49 17.50 22.78
C VAL A 375 -17.99 17.33 22.47
N LEU A 376 -17.34 16.32 23.06
CA LEU A 376 -15.92 16.04 22.84
C LEU A 376 -15.60 15.77 21.36
N PRO A 377 -16.32 14.90 20.62
CA PRO A 377 -16.04 14.65 19.21
C PRO A 377 -16.29 15.88 18.33
N ALA A 378 -17.39 16.61 18.56
CA ALA A 378 -17.70 17.81 17.79
C ALA A 378 -16.65 18.91 17.98
N ASN A 379 -16.13 19.11 19.20
CA ASN A 379 -15.06 20.09 19.43
C ASN A 379 -13.70 19.62 18.91
N TYR A 380 -13.41 18.31 18.95
CA TYR A 380 -12.22 17.74 18.31
C TYR A 380 -12.24 17.92 16.78
N ASP A 381 -13.36 17.64 16.12
CA ASP A 381 -13.47 17.83 14.67
C ASP A 381 -13.42 19.32 14.25
N LYS A 382 -13.89 20.27 15.08
CA LYS A 382 -13.65 21.72 14.87
C LYS A 382 -12.15 22.05 14.84
N ILE A 383 -11.41 21.62 15.86
CA ILE A 383 -9.95 21.84 15.99
C ILE A 383 -9.23 21.26 14.77
N LYS A 384 -9.55 20.02 14.40
CA LYS A 384 -9.00 19.30 13.23
C LYS A 384 -9.35 19.99 11.90
N GLN A 385 -10.58 20.49 11.73
CA GLN A 385 -10.98 21.24 10.53
C GLN A 385 -10.24 22.57 10.41
N ARG A 386 -10.08 23.33 11.51
CA ARG A 386 -9.26 24.55 11.52
C ARG A 386 -7.79 24.27 11.23
N TRP A 387 -7.22 23.23 11.82
CA TRP A 387 -5.83 22.85 11.54
C TRP A 387 -5.64 22.53 10.04
N GLY A 388 -6.61 21.86 9.40
CA GLY A 388 -6.62 21.66 7.96
C GLY A 388 -6.58 22.97 7.16
N LYS A 389 -7.41 23.97 7.51
CA LYS A 389 -7.38 25.30 6.89
C LYS A 389 -6.06 26.05 7.11
N ILE A 390 -5.49 25.94 8.31
CA ILE A 390 -4.23 26.57 8.70
C ILE A 390 -3.08 26.01 7.85
N ALA A 391 -3.08 24.70 7.57
CA ALA A 391 -2.13 24.09 6.65
C ALA A 391 -2.31 24.59 5.21
N THR A 392 -3.55 24.63 4.67
CA THR A 392 -3.77 25.12 3.29
C THR A 392 -3.42 26.59 3.12
N LEU A 393 -3.73 27.45 4.10
CA LEU A 393 -3.37 28.87 4.08
C LEU A 393 -1.85 29.09 4.24
N HIS A 394 -1.15 28.21 4.97
CA HIS A 394 0.30 28.24 5.08
C HIS A 394 0.97 27.91 3.74
N ASP A 395 0.51 26.86 3.05
CA ASP A 395 1.04 26.45 1.75
C ASP A 395 0.67 27.49 0.66
N GLU A 396 -0.51 28.10 0.72
CA GLU A 396 -0.89 29.23 -0.15
C GLU A 396 0.10 30.42 0.01
N ILE A 397 0.56 30.70 1.23
CA ILE A 397 1.59 31.72 1.51
C ILE A 397 2.99 31.28 1.06
N SER A 398 3.33 29.98 1.05
CA SER A 398 4.65 29.52 0.58
C SER A 398 4.81 29.57 -0.94
N PHE A 399 3.70 29.52 -1.70
CA PHE A 399 3.69 29.58 -3.18
C PHE A 399 3.21 30.91 -3.79
N ALA A 400 2.62 31.83 -3.02
CA ALA A 400 2.16 33.12 -3.53
C ALA A 400 3.32 34.03 -4.02
N LEU A 401 3.11 34.68 -5.18
CA LEU A 401 4.12 35.52 -5.83
C LEU A 401 3.84 37.04 -5.72
N LEU A 402 2.62 37.45 -5.37
CA LEU A 402 2.22 38.86 -5.31
C LEU A 402 2.12 39.37 -3.84
N PRO A 403 2.77 40.49 -3.48
CA PRO A 403 2.75 41.03 -2.11
C PRO A 403 1.35 41.34 -1.55
N SER A 404 0.40 41.71 -2.42
CA SER A 404 -1.00 41.98 -2.06
C SER A 404 -1.74 40.73 -1.58
N GLU A 405 -1.52 39.59 -2.25
CA GLU A 405 -2.14 38.30 -1.92
C GLU A 405 -1.58 37.76 -0.61
N ILE A 406 -0.26 37.82 -0.44
CA ILE A 406 0.45 37.41 0.78
C ILE A 406 -0.08 38.15 2.01
N SER A 407 -0.31 39.47 1.93
CA SER A 407 -0.82 40.27 3.05
C SER A 407 -2.24 39.86 3.47
N GLY A 408 -3.11 39.56 2.49
CA GLY A 408 -4.46 39.05 2.74
C GLY A 408 -4.45 37.65 3.38
N ALA A 409 -3.72 36.72 2.78
CA ALA A 409 -3.60 35.35 3.28
C ALA A 409 -2.99 35.29 4.69
N LEU A 410 -1.93 36.07 4.95
CA LEU A 410 -1.28 36.14 6.27
C LEU A 410 -2.21 36.73 7.35
N THR A 411 -3.06 37.69 6.99
CA THR A 411 -4.10 38.23 7.89
C THR A 411 -5.15 37.17 8.21
N SER A 412 -5.59 36.39 7.21
CA SER A 412 -6.52 35.27 7.37
C SER A 412 -5.95 34.16 8.26
N LEU A 413 -4.71 33.73 7.99
CA LEU A 413 -4.00 32.71 8.77
C LEU A 413 -3.82 33.13 10.23
N LYS A 414 -3.47 34.40 10.48
CA LYS A 414 -3.37 34.96 11.84
C LYS A 414 -4.70 34.96 12.59
N ALA A 415 -5.84 35.10 11.89
CA ALA A 415 -7.17 35.00 12.48
C ALA A 415 -7.54 33.54 12.82
N GLU A 416 -7.38 32.59 11.91
CA GLU A 416 -7.67 31.17 12.18
C GLU A 416 -6.74 30.59 13.27
N LEU A 417 -5.45 30.97 13.32
CA LEU A 417 -4.55 30.60 14.42
C LEU A 417 -5.04 31.09 15.80
N LYS A 418 -5.67 32.27 15.86
CA LYS A 418 -6.25 32.82 17.10
C LYS A 418 -7.57 32.12 17.48
N MET A 419 -8.37 31.69 16.49
CA MET A 419 -9.58 30.90 16.76
C MET A 419 -9.23 29.48 17.21
N LEU A 420 -8.22 28.85 16.61
CA LEU A 420 -7.69 27.55 17.02
C LEU A 420 -7.19 27.56 18.47
N GLU A 421 -6.41 28.57 18.87
CA GLU A 421 -5.91 28.72 20.25
C GLU A 421 -7.06 28.82 21.26
N LYS A 422 -8.16 29.48 20.89
CA LYS A 422 -9.39 29.51 21.71
C LYS A 422 -10.08 28.15 21.75
N ASP A 423 -10.32 27.51 20.60
CA ASP A 423 -11.04 26.23 20.52
C ASP A 423 -10.29 25.11 21.26
N VAL A 424 -8.94 25.14 21.26
CA VAL A 424 -8.07 24.23 22.05
C VAL A 424 -8.21 24.46 23.55
N GLU A 425 -8.27 25.71 24.02
CA GLU A 425 -8.47 25.99 25.46
C GLU A 425 -9.92 25.66 25.90
N GLU A 426 -10.92 25.89 25.05
CA GLU A 426 -12.31 25.49 25.29
C GLU A 426 -12.41 23.96 25.44
N TYR A 427 -11.71 23.19 24.58
CA TYR A 427 -11.59 21.73 24.71
C TYR A 427 -10.84 21.31 25.99
N ARG A 428 -9.76 22.00 26.37
CA ARG A 428 -8.99 21.73 27.60
C ARG A 428 -9.81 21.97 28.87
N VAL A 429 -10.64 23.01 28.90
CA VAL A 429 -11.58 23.28 30.00
C VAL A 429 -12.63 22.18 30.11
N ILE A 430 -13.21 21.74 28.98
CA ILE A 430 -14.17 20.63 28.96
C ILE A 430 -13.52 19.33 29.46
N ALA A 431 -12.34 18.97 28.96
CA ALA A 431 -11.62 17.77 29.38
C ALA A 431 -11.32 17.77 30.89
N ARG A 432 -10.80 18.88 31.44
CA ARG A 432 -10.51 19.02 32.88
C ARG A 432 -11.76 19.08 33.77
N GLY A 433 -12.95 19.21 33.20
CA GLY A 433 -14.22 19.11 33.92
C GLY A 433 -14.74 17.68 34.14
N ILE A 434 -14.05 16.66 33.60
CA ILE A 434 -14.44 15.24 33.67
C ILE A 434 -13.71 14.56 34.83
N ASP A 435 -14.46 13.91 35.74
CA ASP A 435 -13.85 13.11 36.81
C ASP A 435 -13.31 11.78 36.25
N ILE A 436 -12.04 11.49 36.54
CA ILE A 436 -11.36 10.25 36.13
C ILE A 436 -12.03 9.01 36.75
N THR A 437 -12.71 9.16 37.89
CA THR A 437 -13.48 8.08 38.52
C THR A 437 -14.74 7.70 37.74
N ASP A 438 -15.46 8.66 37.16
CA ASP A 438 -16.64 8.40 36.32
C ASP A 438 -16.24 7.67 35.03
N VAL A 439 -15.14 8.10 34.39
CA VAL A 439 -14.57 7.40 33.22
C VAL A 439 -14.08 5.99 33.60
N ALA A 440 -13.56 5.81 34.82
CA ALA A 440 -13.21 4.49 35.32
C ALA A 440 -14.44 3.59 35.53
N GLU A 441 -15.61 4.12 35.89
CA GLU A 441 -16.83 3.29 36.02
C GLU A 441 -17.32 2.76 34.66
N ILE A 442 -17.16 3.51 33.56
CA ILE A 442 -17.39 3.00 32.19
C ILE A 442 -16.51 1.77 31.92
N TYR A 443 -15.23 1.84 32.28
CA TYR A 443 -14.31 0.70 32.13
C TYR A 443 -14.61 -0.47 33.09
N VAL A 444 -15.22 -0.22 34.26
CA VAL A 444 -15.74 -1.30 35.13
C VAL A 444 -16.94 -1.99 34.50
N VAL A 445 -17.88 -1.24 33.91
CA VAL A 445 -19.01 -1.81 33.15
C VAL A 445 -18.53 -2.63 31.95
N ALA A 446 -17.44 -2.20 31.31
CA ALA A 446 -16.72 -2.97 30.27
C ALA A 446 -15.88 -4.17 30.82
N GLY A 447 -16.14 -4.62 32.04
CA GLY A 447 -15.57 -5.83 32.63
C GLY A 447 -14.13 -5.71 33.13
N LYS A 448 -13.64 -4.51 33.48
CA LYS A 448 -12.34 -4.32 34.14
C LYS A 448 -12.49 -4.27 35.66
N SER A 449 -11.48 -4.76 36.39
CA SER A 449 -11.41 -4.53 37.84
C SER A 449 -11.19 -3.06 38.16
N ARG A 450 -11.82 -2.54 39.23
CA ARG A 450 -11.88 -1.08 39.52
C ARG A 450 -10.52 -0.38 39.56
N GLN A 451 -9.49 -1.04 40.11
CA GLN A 451 -8.11 -0.52 40.11
C GLN A 451 -7.52 -0.41 38.69
N ARG A 452 -7.75 -1.42 37.83
CA ARG A 452 -7.24 -1.44 36.45
C ARG A 452 -8.02 -0.48 35.55
N ALA A 453 -9.32 -0.33 35.79
CA ALA A 453 -10.17 0.65 35.13
C ALA A 453 -9.68 2.09 35.38
N LEU A 454 -9.37 2.42 36.64
CA LEU A 454 -8.86 3.74 37.02
C LEU A 454 -7.44 4.01 36.49
N GLN A 455 -6.58 2.99 36.39
CA GLN A 455 -5.29 3.11 35.71
C GLN A 455 -5.41 3.38 34.21
N ILE A 456 -6.38 2.75 33.52
CA ILE A 456 -6.64 2.99 32.09
C ILE A 456 -7.18 4.42 31.90
N ALA A 457 -8.22 4.81 32.63
CA ALA A 457 -8.80 6.15 32.54
C ALA A 457 -7.78 7.27 32.78
N LYS A 458 -6.85 7.09 33.71
CA LYS A 458 -5.75 8.05 33.94
C LYS A 458 -4.74 8.09 32.79
N ALA A 459 -4.36 6.95 32.23
CA ALA A 459 -3.41 6.87 31.12
C ALA A 459 -3.98 7.48 29.82
N ASP A 460 -5.26 7.25 29.54
CA ASP A 460 -5.97 7.85 28.40
C ASP A 460 -6.00 9.39 28.53
N PHE A 461 -6.22 9.91 29.74
CA PHE A 461 -6.25 11.35 30.00
C PHE A 461 -4.85 11.99 29.85
N GLU A 462 -3.80 11.30 30.29
CA GLU A 462 -2.40 11.74 30.11
C GLU A 462 -2.00 11.81 28.63
N ASP A 463 -2.45 10.88 27.78
CA ASP A 463 -2.20 10.92 26.32
C ASP A 463 -2.97 12.04 25.62
N VAL A 464 -4.18 12.38 26.10
CA VAL A 464 -4.96 13.55 25.61
C VAL A 464 -4.29 14.86 26.00
N GLU A 465 -3.81 15.04 27.24
CA GLU A 465 -3.13 16.28 27.63
C GLU A 465 -1.76 16.44 26.94
N ALA A 466 -1.02 15.34 26.74
CA ALA A 466 0.20 15.33 25.93
C ALA A 466 -0.10 15.70 24.45
N SER A 467 -1.18 15.19 23.88
CA SER A 467 -1.65 15.51 22.54
C SER A 467 -1.99 16.99 22.35
N LEU A 468 -2.71 17.59 23.31
CA LEU A 468 -3.01 19.03 23.31
C LEU A 468 -1.71 19.87 23.42
N GLY A 469 -0.74 19.42 24.22
CA GLY A 469 0.58 20.06 24.32
C GLY A 469 1.37 20.07 23.00
N MET A 470 1.27 19.01 22.18
CA MET A 470 1.88 18.97 20.85
C MET A 470 1.23 19.96 19.87
N ILE A 471 -0.10 20.11 19.91
CA ILE A 471 -0.85 21.09 19.09
C ILE A 471 -0.43 22.52 19.49
N GLU A 472 -0.37 22.82 20.78
CA GLU A 472 -0.01 24.14 21.29
C GLU A 472 1.43 24.53 20.92
N ASN A 473 2.39 23.60 21.03
CA ASN A 473 3.78 23.84 20.62
C ASN A 473 3.91 24.02 19.11
N SER A 474 3.19 23.24 18.30
CA SER A 474 3.15 23.41 16.84
C SER A 474 2.53 24.75 16.44
N THR A 475 1.54 25.23 17.20
CA THR A 475 0.93 26.57 17.02
C THR A 475 1.93 27.70 17.29
N LYS A 476 2.79 27.53 18.31
CA LYS A 476 3.87 28.47 18.63
C LYS A 476 4.98 28.47 17.57
N GLU A 477 5.33 27.31 17.01
CA GLU A 477 6.31 27.15 15.92
C GLU A 477 5.84 27.94 14.68
N VAL A 478 4.63 27.69 14.20
CA VAL A 478 4.03 28.41 13.05
C VAL A 478 3.87 29.92 13.33
N ARG A 479 3.48 30.31 14.56
CA ARG A 479 3.37 31.73 14.95
C ARG A 479 4.72 32.45 14.91
N ALA A 480 5.83 31.77 15.22
CA ALA A 480 7.17 32.33 15.17
C ALA A 480 7.66 32.50 13.71
N GLU A 481 7.46 31.50 12.85
CA GLU A 481 7.80 31.61 11.41
C GLU A 481 6.97 32.70 10.73
N LEU A 482 5.69 32.86 11.09
CA LEU A 482 4.83 33.94 10.59
C LEU A 482 5.36 35.33 10.95
N ALA A 483 5.79 35.53 12.20
CA ALA A 483 6.37 36.79 12.67
C ALA A 483 7.65 37.15 11.91
N TYR A 484 8.56 36.16 11.76
CA TYR A 484 9.79 36.33 10.98
C TYR A 484 9.53 36.65 9.50
N SER A 485 8.50 36.05 8.88
CA SER A 485 8.11 36.40 7.51
C SER A 485 7.61 37.85 7.43
N PHE A 486 6.80 38.30 8.40
CA PHE A 486 6.21 39.64 8.42
C PHE A 486 7.26 40.74 8.58
N ASP A 487 8.22 40.56 9.49
CA ASP A 487 9.34 41.50 9.65
C ASP A 487 10.21 41.57 8.37
N ARG A 488 10.41 40.43 7.70
CA ARG A 488 11.15 40.38 6.42
C ARG A 488 10.42 41.12 5.30
N PHE A 489 9.10 40.98 5.18
CA PHE A 489 8.30 41.74 4.22
C PHE A 489 8.28 43.24 4.55
N ALA A 490 8.13 43.61 5.82
CA ALA A 490 8.17 45.00 6.25
C ALA A 490 9.54 45.67 6.01
N CYS A 491 10.64 44.91 6.15
CA CYS A 491 11.99 45.39 5.83
C CYS A 491 12.18 45.59 4.32
N ASN A 492 11.75 44.62 3.50
CA ASN A 492 11.80 44.73 2.04
C ASN A 492 10.96 45.89 1.50
N ALA A 493 9.77 46.13 2.07
CA ALA A 493 8.90 47.25 1.66
C ALA A 493 9.57 48.60 1.90
N ARG A 494 10.13 48.82 3.11
CA ARG A 494 10.87 50.05 3.45
C ARG A 494 12.13 50.25 2.61
N ALA A 495 12.76 49.17 2.14
CA ALA A 495 13.90 49.25 1.23
C ALA A 495 13.48 49.71 -0.18
N ALA A 496 12.29 49.32 -0.65
CA ALA A 496 11.74 49.74 -1.94
C ALA A 496 11.13 51.16 -1.93
N GLU A 497 10.73 51.67 -0.77
CA GLU A 497 10.31 53.08 -0.59
C GLU A 497 11.50 54.06 -0.46
N ALA A 498 12.74 53.54 -0.41
CA ALA A 498 13.97 54.31 -0.23
C ALA A 498 14.85 54.40 -1.50
N THR A 499 14.31 53.97 -2.66
CA THR A 499 14.99 53.93 -3.97
C THR A 499 14.12 54.54 -5.06
#